data_AF-A0A967LCP1-F1
#
_entry.id   AF-A0A967LCP1-F1
#
_cell.length_a   1.000
_cell.length_b   1.000
_cell.length_c   1.000
_cell.angle_alpha   90.00
_cell.angle_beta   90.00
_cell.angle_gamma   90.00
#
_symmetry.space_group_name_H-M   'P 1'
#
loop_
_entity.id
_entity.type
_entity.pdbx_description
1 polymer ?
#
loop_
_entity_poly.entity_id
_entity_poly.type
_entity_poly.pdbx_seq_one_letter_code
_entity_poly.pdbx_strand_id
1 'polypeptide(L)'
;NAPDATFNPATDPYLGNHYGPSDHPEGKRACKVLLQEALGLRANPDAPLFFWPSRLDPVQKGPQLLAEILYQVTTDYQHLGLQVAIIANGGYQD
;
A
#
# COMPACT_ATOMS: atom_id res chain seq x y z
N ASN A 1 4.22 -18.92 -10.92
CA ASN A 1 4.00 -17.64 -10.22
C ASN A 1 2.75 -16.92 -10.71
N ALA A 2 1.62 -17.62 -10.89
CA ALA A 2 0.33 -16.94 -10.98
C ALA A 2 -0.17 -16.71 -9.56
N PRO A 3 -0.76 -15.54 -9.24
CA PRO A 3 -1.46 -15.37 -7.97
C PRO A 3 -2.58 -16.41 -7.87
N ASP A 4 -2.92 -16.80 -6.65
CA ASP A 4 -4.08 -17.65 -6.38
C ASP A 4 -5.31 -17.07 -7.09
N ALA A 5 -6.14 -17.92 -7.69
CA ALA A 5 -7.36 -17.49 -8.39
C ALA A 5 -8.35 -16.76 -7.46
N THR A 6 -8.21 -16.92 -6.15
CA THR A 6 -8.92 -16.16 -5.12
C THR A 6 -8.56 -14.68 -5.08
N PHE A 7 -7.37 -14.27 -5.57
CA PHE A 7 -6.98 -12.86 -5.72
C PHE A 7 -7.49 -12.24 -7.03
N ASN A 8 -8.78 -12.44 -7.31
CA ASN A 8 -9.44 -11.87 -8.47
C ASN A 8 -10.14 -10.55 -8.08
N PRO A 9 -9.69 -9.38 -8.55
CA PRO A 9 -10.28 -8.10 -8.17
C PRO A 9 -11.75 -7.94 -8.59
N ALA A 10 -12.24 -8.76 -9.51
CA ALA A 10 -13.65 -8.76 -9.90
C ALA A 10 -14.57 -9.46 -8.89
N THR A 11 -14.00 -10.28 -7.98
CA THR A 11 -14.77 -11.12 -7.05
C THR A 11 -14.21 -11.18 -5.63
N ASP A 12 -13.04 -10.60 -5.36
CA ASP A 12 -12.35 -10.67 -4.07
C ASP A 12 -13.20 -10.01 -2.97
N PRO A 13 -13.70 -10.76 -1.97
CA PRO A 13 -14.62 -10.22 -0.96
C PRO A 13 -13.94 -9.23 0.01
N TYR A 14 -12.61 -9.17 0.04
CA TYR A 14 -11.86 -8.24 0.88
C TYR A 14 -11.62 -6.88 0.21
N LEU A 15 -11.91 -6.78 -1.09
CA LEU A 15 -11.75 -5.55 -1.84
C LEU A 15 -13.02 -4.69 -1.69
N GLY A 16 -12.86 -3.47 -1.20
CA GLY A 16 -13.99 -2.56 -0.98
C GLY A 16 -14.70 -2.10 -2.27
N ASN A 17 -14.09 -2.30 -3.44
CA ASN A 17 -14.71 -2.08 -4.73
C ASN A 17 -14.14 -3.04 -5.78
N HIS A 18 -14.99 -3.89 -6.37
CA HIS A 18 -14.56 -4.80 -7.45
C HIS A 18 -14.23 -4.05 -8.74
N TYR A 19 -13.27 -4.59 -9.50
CA TYR A 19 -12.91 -4.06 -10.81
C TYR A 19 -12.37 -5.15 -11.73
N GLY A 20 -12.51 -4.93 -13.03
CA GLY A 20 -12.00 -5.76 -14.11
C GLY A 20 -11.02 -5.01 -15.02
N PRO A 21 -10.64 -5.61 -16.16
CA PRO A 21 -9.69 -5.01 -17.10
C PRO A 21 -10.16 -3.69 -17.74
N SER A 22 -11.46 -3.45 -17.82
CA SER A 22 -12.03 -2.26 -18.48
C SER A 22 -12.12 -1.03 -17.59
N ASP A 23 -12.12 -1.20 -16.27
CA ASP A 23 -12.38 -0.16 -15.25
C ASP A 23 -11.36 -0.21 -14.09
N HIS A 24 -10.26 -0.94 -14.28
CA HIS A 24 -9.20 -1.03 -13.27
C HIS A 24 -8.63 0.34 -12.84
N PRO A 25 -8.55 1.41 -13.68
CA PRO A 25 -8.08 2.70 -13.21
C PRO A 25 -8.99 3.27 -12.12
N GLU A 26 -10.29 3.35 -12.39
CA GLU A 26 -11.31 3.89 -11.48
C GLU A 26 -11.47 2.99 -10.25
N GLY A 27 -11.54 1.67 -10.45
CA GLY A 27 -11.67 0.71 -9.37
C GLY A 27 -10.49 0.71 -8.40
N LYS A 28 -9.24 0.80 -8.91
CA LYS A 28 -8.06 0.91 -8.05
C LYS A 28 -8.05 2.24 -7.28
N ARG A 29 -8.51 3.34 -7.89
CA ARG A 29 -8.64 4.63 -7.19
C ARG A 29 -9.64 4.54 -6.04
N ALA A 30 -10.79 3.91 -6.25
CA ALA A 30 -11.79 3.68 -5.20
C ALA A 30 -11.21 2.82 -4.06
N CYS A 31 -10.59 1.69 -4.37
CA CYS A 31 -9.95 0.84 -3.36
C CYS A 31 -8.85 1.55 -2.58
N LYS A 32 -8.07 2.40 -3.25
CA LYS A 32 -7.02 3.19 -2.62
C LYS A 32 -7.57 4.20 -1.63
N VAL A 33 -8.67 4.89 -1.96
CA VAL A 33 -9.33 5.81 -1.03
C VAL A 33 -9.83 5.08 0.20
N LEU A 34 -10.47 3.92 0.03
CA LEU A 34 -10.94 3.09 1.15
C LEU A 34 -9.77 2.62 2.04
N LEU A 35 -8.65 2.23 1.44
CA LEU A 35 -7.44 1.87 2.20
C LEU A 35 -6.86 3.08 2.95
N GLN A 36 -6.79 4.24 2.31
CA GLN A 36 -6.32 5.47 2.95
C GLN A 36 -7.17 5.83 4.16
N GLU A 37 -8.50 5.80 4.01
CA GLU A 37 -9.44 6.06 5.10
C GLU A 37 -9.30 5.04 6.24
N ALA A 38 -9.20 3.74 5.92
CA ALA A 38 -9.02 2.68 6.91
C ALA A 38 -7.72 2.82 7.72
N LEU A 39 -6.69 3.44 7.12
CA LEU A 39 -5.40 3.71 7.76
C LEU A 39 -5.29 5.12 8.37
N GLY A 40 -6.37 5.92 8.34
CA GLY A 40 -6.35 7.31 8.83
C GLY A 40 -5.51 8.27 8.00
N LEU A 41 -5.14 7.89 6.77
CA LEU A 41 -4.46 8.75 5.82
C LEU A 41 -5.46 9.73 5.18
N ARG A 42 -4.95 10.84 4.65
CA ARG A 42 -5.77 11.75 3.83
C ARG A 42 -6.28 11.01 2.59
N ALA A 43 -7.59 10.95 2.42
CA ALA A 43 -8.22 10.46 1.19
C ALA A 43 -7.77 11.31 0.00
N ASN A 44 -6.93 10.71 -0.85
CA ASN A 44 -6.45 11.33 -2.09
C ASN A 44 -6.06 10.21 -3.08
N PRO A 45 -6.90 9.90 -4.08
CA PRO A 45 -6.60 8.84 -5.05
C PRO A 45 -5.37 9.14 -5.91
N ASP A 46 -4.97 10.41 -6.03
CA ASP A 46 -3.84 10.87 -6.84
C ASP A 46 -2.50 10.89 -6.07
N ALA A 47 -2.54 10.96 -4.73
CA ALA A 47 -1.33 10.94 -3.90
C ALA A 47 -0.59 9.61 -4.05
N PRO A 48 0.71 9.55 -4.41
CA PRO A 48 1.45 8.29 -4.42
C PRO A 48 1.38 7.61 -3.06
N LEU A 49 1.15 6.29 -3.04
CA LEU A 49 1.10 5.49 -1.81
C LEU A 49 2.12 4.36 -1.91
N PHE A 50 3.17 4.42 -1.10
CA PHE A 50 4.08 3.30 -0.92
C PHE A 50 3.50 2.35 0.11
N PHE A 51 3.31 1.08 -0.26
CA PHE A 51 2.72 0.06 0.61
C PHE A 51 3.72 -1.08 0.84
N TRP A 52 4.03 -1.35 2.10
CA TRP A 52 4.92 -2.43 2.53
C TRP A 52 4.14 -3.49 3.34
N PRO A 53 3.63 -4.56 2.70
CA PRO A 53 2.85 -5.61 3.35
C PRO A 53 3.73 -6.78 3.78
N SER A 54 4.84 -6.52 4.47
CA SER A 54 5.82 -7.56 4.82
C SER A 54 6.49 -7.27 6.15
N ARG A 55 6.92 -8.33 6.84
CA ARG A 55 7.66 -8.23 8.10
C ARG A 55 8.89 -7.34 7.93
N LEU A 56 9.21 -6.57 8.97
CA LEU A 56 10.48 -5.85 9.09
C LEU A 56 11.55 -6.80 9.64
N ASP A 57 11.86 -7.83 8.86
CA ASP A 57 12.87 -8.82 9.21
C ASP A 57 14.27 -8.26 8.87
N PRO A 58 15.22 -8.17 9.81
CA PRO A 58 16.54 -7.60 9.52
C PRO A 58 17.37 -8.40 8.50
N VAL A 59 17.06 -9.68 8.31
CA VAL A 59 17.81 -10.61 7.46
C VAL A 59 17.20 -10.71 6.06
N GLN A 60 15.88 -10.56 5.94
CA GLN A 60 15.16 -10.68 4.67
C GLN A 60 14.40 -9.41 4.30
N LYS A 61 14.12 -9.21 3.01
CA LYS A 61 13.32 -8.07 2.48
C LYS A 61 14.00 -6.68 2.58
N GLY A 62 15.10 -6.54 3.30
CA GLY A 62 15.93 -5.33 3.31
C GLY A 62 15.25 -4.07 3.91
N PRO A 63 14.58 -4.15 5.06
CA PRO A 63 13.93 -2.99 5.68
C PRO A 63 14.94 -1.89 6.09
N GLN A 64 16.22 -2.26 6.27
CA GLN A 64 17.31 -1.31 6.54
C GLN A 64 17.43 -0.25 5.44
N LEU A 65 17.43 -0.68 4.17
CA LEU A 65 17.51 0.23 3.02
C LEU A 65 16.32 1.18 3.02
N LEU A 66 15.12 0.68 3.29
CA LEU A 66 13.93 1.51 3.39
C LEU A 66 14.11 2.58 4.48
N ALA A 67 14.55 2.18 5.69
CA ALA A 67 14.77 3.11 6.79
C ALA A 67 15.82 4.20 6.45
N GLU A 68 16.89 3.83 5.76
CA GLU A 68 17.96 4.75 5.34
C GLU A 68 17.47 5.82 4.34
N ILE A 69 16.57 5.45 3.41
CA ILE A 69 16.12 6.37 2.36
C ILE A 69 14.79 7.06 2.65
N LEU A 70 14.01 6.56 3.63
CA LEU A 70 12.62 6.99 3.86
C LEU A 70 12.50 8.51 4.06
N TYR A 71 13.40 9.10 4.85
CA TYR A 71 13.41 10.54 5.10
C TYR A 71 13.63 11.34 3.81
N GLN A 72 14.64 10.96 3.01
CA GLN A 72 14.94 11.64 1.76
C GLN A 72 13.77 11.53 0.78
N VAL A 73 13.24 10.31 0.60
CA VAL A 73 12.11 10.04 -0.31
C VAL A 73 10.87 10.82 0.10
N THR A 74 10.51 10.83 1.39
CA THR A 74 9.34 11.59 1.86
C THR A 74 9.52 13.09 1.71
N THR A 75 10.74 13.60 1.90
CA THR A 75 11.07 15.01 1.68
C THR A 75 10.97 15.40 0.21
N ASP A 76 11.55 14.60 -0.70
CA ASP A 76 11.60 14.91 -2.13
C ASP A 76 10.20 14.92 -2.77
N TYR A 77 9.35 13.98 -2.36
CA TYR A 77 8.00 13.80 -2.93
C TYR A 77 6.88 14.38 -2.06
N GLN A 78 7.19 15.18 -1.04
CA GLN A 78 6.19 15.82 -0.17
C GLN A 78 5.18 16.66 -0.97
N HIS A 79 5.63 17.29 -2.05
CA HIS A 79 4.83 18.15 -2.91
C HIS A 79 3.74 17.38 -3.68
N LEU A 80 3.92 16.07 -3.86
CA LEU A 80 2.90 15.17 -4.43
C LEU A 80 1.94 14.62 -3.37
N GLY A 81 2.18 14.94 -2.09
CA GLY A 81 1.46 14.36 -0.97
C GLY A 81 1.76 12.86 -0.80
N LEU A 82 3.01 12.42 -1.04
CA LEU A 82 3.42 11.02 -0.87
C LEU A 82 2.98 10.47 0.49
N GLN A 83 2.38 9.29 0.47
CA GLN A 83 1.95 8.54 1.64
C GLN A 83 2.72 7.23 1.75
N VAL A 84 2.92 6.77 2.97
CA VAL A 84 3.65 5.54 3.28
C VAL A 84 2.82 4.72 4.26
N ALA A 85 2.53 3.47 3.90
CA ALA A 85 1.83 2.51 4.75
C ALA A 85 2.71 1.27 4.94
N ILE A 86 3.17 1.04 6.17
CA ILE A 86 3.94 -0.14 6.56
C ILE A 86 3.04 -0.99 7.45
N ILE A 87 2.54 -2.11 6.92
CA ILE A 87 1.73 -3.07 7.67
C ILE A 87 2.60 -4.30 7.90
N ALA A 88 3.18 -4.36 9.09
CA ALA A 88 4.15 -5.39 9.45
C ALA A 88 3.96 -5.84 10.89
N ASN A 89 4.10 -7.14 11.12
CA ASN A 89 4.33 -7.68 12.46
C ASN A 89 5.84 -7.73 12.72
N GLY A 90 6.27 -7.39 13.94
CA GLY A 90 7.68 -7.34 14.34
C GLY A 90 7.84 -7.57 15.84
N GLY A 91 9.08 -7.82 16.29
CA GLY A 91 9.40 -8.15 17.69
C GLY A 91 9.25 -7.01 18.70
N TYR A 92 8.77 -5.84 18.27
CA TYR A 92 8.47 -4.67 19.13
C TYR A 92 6.95 -4.42 19.21
N GLN A 93 6.15 -5.47 19.07
CA GLN A 93 4.73 -5.46 19.43
C GLN A 93 4.63 -5.81 20.91
N ASP A 94 4.64 -4.79 21.77
CA ASP A 94 4.08 -4.90 23.12
C ASP A 94 2.56 -4.66 23.07
#